data_AF-A0A432VKG4-F1
#
_entry.id   AF-A0A432VKG4-F1
#
_cell.length_a   1.000
_cell.length_b   1.000
_cell.length_c   1.000
_cell.angle_alpha   90.00
_cell.angle_beta   90.00
_cell.angle_gamma   90.00
#
_symmetry.space_group_name_H-M   'P 1'
#
loop_
_entity.id
_entity.type
_entity.pdbx_description
1 polymer ?
#
loop_
_entity_poly.entity_id
_entity_poly.type
_entity_poly.pdbx_seq_one_letter_code
_entity_poly.pdbx_strand_id
1 'polypeptide(L)'
;MTMQFGGLKLLSSDAMTVPAEDWSQVRSPGRARRRLKRGHPQRIRHYPAADPKVIITRDAIIGHPVTIARLARDLPTIGQRRVI
;
A
#
# COMPACT_ATOMS: atom_id res chain seq x y z
N MET A 1 -11.15 10.78 7.57
CA MET A 1 -10.48 12.09 7.76
C MET A 1 -9.95 12.53 6.40
N THR A 2 -10.51 13.58 5.81
CA THR A 2 -10.21 14.00 4.43
C THR A 2 -9.07 15.00 4.44
N MET A 3 -7.93 14.68 3.83
CA MET A 3 -6.81 15.61 3.63
C MET A 3 -6.89 16.19 2.21
N GLN A 4 -6.48 17.44 2.00
CA GLN A 4 -6.54 18.09 0.69
C GLN A 4 -5.12 18.44 0.20
N PHE A 5 -4.85 18.24 -1.09
CA PHE A 5 -3.60 18.60 -1.74
C PHE A 5 -3.89 19.35 -3.04
N GLY A 6 -3.52 20.63 -3.14
CA GLY A 6 -3.71 21.42 -4.38
C GLY A 6 -5.16 21.51 -4.88
N GLY A 7 -6.15 21.35 -3.99
CA GLY A 7 -7.58 21.26 -4.34
C GLY A 7 -8.12 19.84 -4.56
N LEU A 8 -7.25 18.81 -4.61
CA LEU A 8 -7.64 17.40 -4.71
C LEU A 8 -7.85 16.79 -3.32
N LYS A 9 -8.93 16.02 -3.17
CA LYS A 9 -9.25 15.28 -1.94
C LYS A 9 -8.45 13.99 -1.88
N LEU A 10 -7.80 13.71 -0.76
CA LEU A 10 -7.19 12.42 -0.46
C LEU A 10 -8.26 11.52 0.20
N LEU A 11 -8.63 10.45 -0.47
CA LEU A 11 -9.60 9.47 -0.01
C LEU A 11 -8.89 8.13 0.26
N SER A 12 -9.18 7.54 1.41
CA SER A 12 -8.63 6.24 1.81
C SER A 12 -9.65 5.12 1.62
N SER A 13 -9.23 4.00 1.04
CA SER A 13 -10.04 2.77 0.93
C SER A 13 -9.23 1.54 1.32
N ASP A 14 -9.69 0.80 2.34
CA ASP A 14 -9.08 -0.46 2.78
C ASP A 14 -9.21 -1.59 1.75
N ALA A 15 -10.06 -1.42 0.74
CA ALA A 15 -10.23 -2.40 -0.34
C ALA A 15 -9.07 -2.36 -1.36
N MET A 16 -8.26 -1.29 -1.37
CA MET A 16 -7.12 -1.16 -2.28
C MET A 16 -5.93 -1.98 -1.80
N THR A 17 -5.97 -3.28 -2.06
CA THR A 17 -4.93 -4.23 -1.65
C THR A 17 -4.44 -5.08 -2.82
N VAL A 18 -3.20 -5.53 -2.73
CA VAL A 18 -2.57 -6.48 -3.66
C VAL A 18 -2.19 -7.76 -2.92
N PRO A 19 -2.28 -8.93 -3.57
CA PRO A 19 -1.84 -10.18 -2.96
C PRO A 19 -0.32 -10.13 -2.73
N ALA A 20 0.09 -10.38 -1.50
CA ALA A 20 1.49 -10.44 -1.11
C ALA A 20 1.80 -11.76 -0.39
N GLU A 21 3.09 -12.12 -0.42
CA GLU A 21 3.60 -13.33 0.18
C GLU A 21 4.72 -12.98 1.16
N ASP A 22 4.62 -13.48 2.38
CA ASP A 22 5.69 -13.44 3.36
C ASP A 22 6.39 -14.81 3.42
N TRP A 23 7.69 -14.78 3.12
CA TRP A 23 8.60 -15.92 3.09
C TRP A 23 9.54 -15.95 4.30
N SER A 24 9.35 -15.07 5.30
CA SER A 24 10.22 -14.93 6.48
C SER A 24 10.37 -16.23 7.29
N GLN A 25 9.33 -17.06 7.30
CA GLN A 25 9.33 -18.35 8.01
C GLN A 25 9.99 -19.49 7.22
N VAL A 26 10.48 -19.23 6.01
CA VAL A 26 11.10 -20.20 5.13
C VAL A 26 12.62 -20.03 5.16
N ARG A 27 13.34 -21.05 5.69
CA ARG A 27 14.82 -21.06 5.75
C ARG A 27 15.50 -20.88 4.39
N SER A 28 14.89 -21.35 3.30
CA SER A 28 15.42 -21.22 1.94
C SER A 28 14.30 -20.95 0.92
N PRO A 29 14.02 -19.67 0.59
CA PRO A 29 12.94 -19.30 -0.31
C PRO A 29 13.04 -19.96 -1.70
N GLY A 30 14.24 -20.03 -2.27
CA GLY A 30 14.47 -20.66 -3.57
C GLY A 30 14.21 -22.18 -3.60
N ARG A 31 14.51 -22.89 -2.50
CA ARG A 31 14.16 -24.32 -2.39
C ARG A 31 12.66 -24.49 -2.20
N ALA A 32 12.06 -23.67 -1.34
CA ALA A 32 10.64 -23.71 -1.06
C ALA A 32 9.79 -23.40 -2.31
N ARG A 33 10.17 -22.43 -3.16
CA ARG A 33 9.50 -22.21 -4.46
C ARG A 33 9.50 -23.47 -5.33
N ARG A 34 10.64 -24.13 -5.45
CA ARG A 34 10.77 -25.37 -6.23
C ARG A 34 9.91 -26.50 -5.66
N ARG A 35 9.85 -26.62 -4.34
CA ARG A 35 9.02 -27.62 -3.65
C ARG A 35 7.52 -27.30 -3.80
N LEU A 36 7.13 -26.05 -3.70
CA LEU A 36 5.76 -25.57 -3.91
C LEU A 36 5.26 -25.91 -5.32
N LYS A 37 6.09 -25.70 -6.36
CA LYS A 37 5.77 -26.09 -7.75
C LYS A 37 5.50 -27.59 -7.93
N ARG A 38 6.04 -28.43 -7.05
CA ARG A 38 5.82 -29.89 -7.03
C ARG A 38 4.69 -30.32 -6.09
N GLY A 39 3.93 -29.36 -5.56
CA GLY A 39 2.79 -29.62 -4.66
C GLY A 39 3.16 -29.84 -3.19
N HIS A 40 4.41 -29.58 -2.78
CA HIS A 40 4.79 -29.71 -1.37
C HIS A 40 4.44 -28.43 -0.59
N PRO A 41 3.58 -28.50 0.44
CA PRO A 41 3.22 -27.35 1.26
C PRO A 41 4.45 -26.69 1.89
N GLN A 42 4.48 -25.37 1.88
CA GLN A 42 5.52 -24.55 2.50
C GLN A 42 4.89 -23.59 3.51
N ARG A 43 5.69 -23.16 4.50
CA ARG A 43 5.27 -22.14 5.49
C ARG A 43 5.33 -20.73 4.88
N ILE A 44 4.54 -20.49 3.83
CA ILE A 44 4.38 -19.18 3.19
C ILE A 44 3.10 -18.57 3.73
N ARG A 45 3.16 -17.31 4.16
CA ARG A 45 1.98 -16.57 4.60
C ARG A 45 1.49 -15.68 3.47
N HIS A 46 0.27 -15.94 3.00
CA HIS A 46 -0.40 -15.08 2.03
C HIS A 46 -1.23 -14.03 2.78
N TYR A 47 -1.11 -12.77 2.39
CA TYR A 47 -1.87 -11.68 3.00
C TYR A 47 -2.13 -10.56 2.00
N PRO A 48 -3.22 -9.78 2.17
CA PRO A 48 -3.44 -8.57 1.40
C PRO A 48 -2.49 -7.47 1.90
N ALA A 49 -1.62 -6.97 1.02
CA ALA A 49 -0.78 -5.81 1.30
C ALA A 49 -1.39 -4.54 0.70
N ALA A 50 -1.02 -3.38 1.25
CA ALA A 50 -1.41 -2.09 0.70
C ALA A 50 -1.03 -1.97 -0.79
N ASP A 51 -1.98 -1.59 -1.65
CA ASP A 51 -1.65 -1.31 -3.05
C ASP A 51 -0.78 -0.04 -3.12
N PRO A 52 0.44 -0.10 -3.71
CA PRO A 52 1.26 1.08 -3.91
C PRO A 52 0.69 2.05 -4.96
N LYS A 53 -0.26 1.61 -5.78
CA LYS A 53 -0.92 2.45 -6.78
C LYS A 53 -2.08 3.23 -6.16
N VAL A 54 -2.40 4.35 -6.80
CA VAL A 54 -3.55 5.19 -6.47
C VAL A 54 -4.41 5.39 -7.70
N ILE A 55 -5.71 5.56 -7.49
CA ILE A 55 -6.66 5.96 -8.53
C ILE A 55 -6.79 7.48 -8.47
N ILE A 56 -6.50 8.15 -9.57
CA ILE A 56 -6.65 9.60 -9.69
C ILE A 56 -7.95 9.89 -10.44
N THR A 57 -8.82 10.65 -9.81
CA THR A 57 -10.06 11.18 -10.39
C THR A 57 -9.94 12.70 -10.52
N ARG A 58 -10.94 13.34 -11.15
CA ARG A 58 -10.95 14.79 -11.37
C ARG A 58 -10.74 15.59 -10.08
N ASP A 59 -11.32 15.12 -8.98
CA ASP A 59 -11.39 15.88 -7.72
C ASP A 59 -10.70 15.15 -6.55
N ALA A 60 -10.21 13.92 -6.75
CA ALA A 60 -9.69 13.10 -5.66
C ALA A 60 -8.61 12.10 -6.08
N ILE A 61 -7.71 11.82 -5.14
CA ILE A 61 -6.75 10.71 -5.18
C ILE A 61 -7.25 9.67 -4.18
N ILE A 62 -7.50 8.45 -4.67
CA ILE A 62 -8.00 7.33 -3.88
C ILE A 62 -6.88 6.29 -3.75
N GLY A 63 -6.59 5.85 -2.53
CA GLY A 63 -5.52 4.90 -2.25
C GLY A 63 -5.77 4.10 -0.99
N HIS A 64 -4.95 3.05 -0.78
CA HIS A 64 -4.90 2.38 0.51
C HIS A 64 -4.50 3.38 1.61
N PRO A 65 -5.03 3.29 2.85
CA PRO A 65 -4.69 4.24 3.91
C PRO A 65 -3.19 4.43 4.14
N VAL A 66 -2.42 3.33 4.10
CA VAL A 66 -0.95 3.36 4.22
C VAL A 66 -0.31 4.15 3.07
N THR A 67 -0.78 3.95 1.85
CA THR A 67 -0.29 4.64 0.65
C THR A 67 -0.64 6.13 0.69
N ILE A 68 -1.86 6.47 1.09
CA ILE A 68 -2.30 7.86 1.26
C ILE A 68 -1.53 8.57 2.39
N ALA A 69 -1.28 7.89 3.51
CA ALA A 69 -0.49 8.45 4.60
C ALA A 69 0.96 8.72 4.18
N ARG A 70 1.55 7.84 3.36
CA ARG A 70 2.86 8.06 2.75
C ARG A 70 2.84 9.25 1.79
N LEU A 71 1.84 9.31 0.92
CA LEU A 71 1.67 10.41 -0.03
C LEU A 71 1.53 11.76 0.71
N ALA A 72 0.76 11.80 1.80
CA ALA A 72 0.57 12.99 2.62
C ALA A 72 1.84 13.44 3.35
N ARG A 73 2.75 12.50 3.68
CA ARG A 73 4.05 12.80 4.28
C ARG A 73 5.04 13.35 3.26
N ASP A 74 5.09 12.74 2.08
CA ASP A 74 6.12 13.03 1.08
C ASP A 74 5.80 14.30 0.26
N LEU A 75 4.52 14.71 0.20
CA LEU A 75 4.10 15.92 -0.51
C LEU A 75 4.23 17.18 0.37
N PRO A 76 4.88 18.26 -0.12
CA PRO A 76 4.91 19.53 0.60
C PRO A 76 3.49 20.11 0.67
N THR A 77 2.99 20.34 1.87
CA THR A 77 1.69 20.98 2.08
C THR A 77 1.78 22.46 1.67
N ILE A 78 1.43 22.79 0.44
CA ILE A 78 1.23 24.19 0.02
C ILE A 78 -0.08 24.66 0.66
N GLY A 79 -0.01 25.16 1.90
CA GLY A 79 -1.22 25.63 2.60
C GLY A 79 -1.15 25.80 4.12
N GLN A 80 -0.06 25.46 4.80
CA GLN A 80 0.09 25.84 6.20
C GLN A 80 0.62 27.27 6.30
N ARG A 81 -0.30 28.27 6.27
CA ARG A 81 -0.01 29.57 6.87
C ARG A 81 0.30 29.32 8.35
N ARG A 82 1.59 29.23 8.70
CA ARG A 82 2.04 29.45 10.07
C ARG A 82 1.76 30.92 10.35
N VAL A 83 0.67 31.19 11.05
CA VAL A 83 0.48 32.45 11.76
C VAL A 83 1.50 32.41 12.90
N ILE A 84 2.53 33.25 12.78
CA ILE A 84 3.44 33.62 13.88
C ILE A 84 2.77 34.78 14.61
#